data_AF-A0A1S6JHV9-F1
#
_entry.id   AF-A0A1S6JHV9-F1
#
_cell.length_a   1.000
_cell.length_b   1.000
_cell.length_c   1.000
_cell.angle_alpha   90.00
_cell.angle_beta   90.00
_cell.angle_gamma   90.00
#
_symmetry.space_group_name_H-M   'P 1'
#
loop_
_entity.id
_entity.type
_entity.pdbx_description
1 polymer ?
#
loop_
_entity_poly.entity_id
_entity_poly.type
_entity_poly.pdbx_seq_one_letter_code
_entity_poly.pdbx_strand_id
1 'polypeptide(L)'
;MTEYMGNPLLWVLLVALVAAAALIGRQRRAARSLRQQVQGLRDHYTELENNYGKSVQAAQERAEDETKTVLKSAMRTLQGLAAEQQLVLSRLQTKYGDSALLQDLLEIDHTNSQFGRRAQSIAVLCDGWLGGRRDTASVYDVVRSAQGRIRHFRRVEILSQVDFGITSRAVEPVALALAELLDNATSYSSPDTVVEINIRTVPKGICVVVDDAGVGMSDEERARADKLLATERASGVAGLGNPPQFGFAVIGLLCERFGFEASVDSSSPYGGVRAVVLLPHELLTAMPERKAPAPAARGTARPGPDGGPEASLTSAETGDGLPRRRRKRPMAIVPGSSSAPRQAGRSDSEQAQVMGAFQRGTQTGRVTRPEETDRTSRTPGASREGHEDS
;
A
#
# COMPACT_ATOMS: atom_id res chain seq x y z
N MET A 1 15.79 52.35 85.63
CA MET A 1 15.58 51.59 84.38
C MET A 1 15.31 52.53 83.18
N THR A 2 15.90 53.74 83.16
CA THR A 2 15.63 54.77 82.14
C THR A 2 16.86 55.68 81.94
N GLU A 3 17.94 55.16 81.34
CA GLU A 3 19.03 55.98 80.77
C GLU A 3 19.17 55.78 79.25
N TYR A 4 18.24 55.08 78.61
CA TYR A 4 18.26 54.84 77.16
C TYR A 4 17.60 55.93 76.31
N MET A 5 16.91 56.92 76.91
CA MET A 5 16.15 57.93 76.16
C MET A 5 16.92 59.23 75.83
N GLY A 6 18.12 59.44 76.36
CA GLY A 6 18.88 60.69 76.18
C GLY A 6 19.99 60.68 75.12
N ASN A 7 20.31 59.52 74.50
CA ASN A 7 21.47 59.41 73.60
C ASN A 7 21.06 59.58 72.12
N PRO A 8 21.40 60.71 71.45
CA PRO A 8 21.00 60.98 70.07
C PRO A 8 21.62 60.00 69.06
N LEU A 9 22.77 59.39 69.38
CA LEU A 9 23.42 58.38 68.52
C LEU A 9 22.59 57.10 68.38
N LEU A 10 21.90 56.67 69.45
CA LEU A 10 21.05 55.49 69.41
C LEU A 10 19.84 55.70 68.49
N TRP A 11 19.26 56.90 68.49
CA TRP A 11 18.17 57.26 67.59
C TRP A 11 18.61 57.33 66.12
N VAL A 12 19.79 57.88 65.83
CA VAL A 12 20.37 57.90 64.48
C VAL A 12 20.62 56.47 63.97
N LEU A 13 21.17 55.60 64.82
CA LEU A 13 21.46 54.20 64.46
C LEU A 13 20.17 53.41 64.22
N LEU A 14 19.12 53.63 65.04
CA LEU A 14 17.81 53.01 64.85
C LEU A 14 17.15 53.47 63.54
N VAL A 15 17.21 54.76 63.22
CA VAL A 15 16.70 55.29 61.93
C VAL A 15 17.50 54.73 60.75
N ALA A 16 18.83 54.64 60.85
CA ALA A 16 19.68 54.05 59.82
C ALA A 16 19.38 52.55 59.61
N LEU A 17 19.14 51.80 60.68
CA LEU A 17 18.77 50.39 60.63
C LEU A 17 17.40 50.18 59.96
N VAL A 18 16.41 51.02 60.30
CA VAL A 18 15.09 51.00 59.65
C VAL A 18 15.19 51.37 58.17
N ALA A 19 15.99 52.38 57.82
CA ALA A 19 16.23 52.78 56.44
C ALA A 19 16.93 51.68 55.63
N ALA A 20 17.94 51.02 56.21
CA ALA A 20 18.62 49.88 55.59
C ALA A 20 17.67 48.69 55.40
N ALA A 21 16.84 48.37 56.41
CA ALA A 21 15.84 47.32 56.31
C ALA A 21 14.79 47.62 55.23
N ALA A 22 14.36 48.87 55.08
CA ALA A 22 13.46 49.30 54.01
C ALA A 22 14.10 49.19 52.62
N LEU A 23 15.38 49.55 52.49
CA LEU A 23 16.13 49.42 51.24
C LEU A 23 16.31 47.94 50.83
N ILE A 24 16.69 47.08 51.76
CA ILE A 24 16.79 45.62 51.57
C ILE A 24 15.42 45.04 51.21
N GLY A 25 14.35 45.49 51.87
CA GLY A 25 12.98 45.12 51.56
C GLY A 25 12.58 45.48 50.13
N ARG A 26 12.89 46.70 49.68
CA ARG A 26 12.66 47.14 48.29
C ARG A 26 13.48 46.33 47.29
N GLN A 27 14.77 46.12 47.54
CA GLN A 27 15.63 45.30 46.67
C GLN A 27 15.15 43.84 46.58
N ARG A 28 14.74 43.23 47.70
CA ARG A 28 14.18 41.87 47.70
C ARG A 28 12.87 41.79 46.93
N ARG A 29 12.00 42.80 47.03
CA ARG A 29 10.75 42.88 46.24
C ARG A 29 11.05 43.00 44.75
N ALA A 30 11.98 43.88 44.36
CA ALA A 30 12.41 44.04 42.97
C ALA A 30 13.07 42.77 42.41
N ALA A 31 13.89 42.09 43.21
CA ALA A 31 14.49 40.80 42.83
C ALA A 31 13.42 39.71 42.66
N ARG A 32 12.39 39.68 43.52
CA ARG A 32 11.26 38.74 43.37
C ARG A 32 10.44 39.04 42.11
N SER A 33 10.13 40.30 41.82
CA SER A 33 9.38 40.66 40.61
C SER A 33 10.16 40.36 39.34
N LEU A 34 11.47 40.62 39.30
CA LEU A 34 12.31 40.27 38.16
C LEU A 34 12.39 38.75 37.96
N ARG A 35 12.53 37.98 39.05
CA ARG A 35 12.49 36.50 38.96
C ARG A 35 11.13 36.00 38.45
N GLN A 36 10.03 36.58 38.91
CA GLN A 36 8.69 36.25 38.41
C GLN A 36 8.54 36.59 36.93
N GLN A 37 9.06 37.73 36.46
CA GLN A 37 9.04 38.10 35.04
C GLN A 37 9.89 37.13 34.20
N VAL A 38 11.11 36.81 34.65
CA VAL A 38 11.99 35.85 33.97
C VAL A 38 11.35 34.46 33.93
N GLN A 39 10.69 34.04 35.01
CA GLN A 39 9.98 32.76 35.06
C GLN A 39 8.77 32.77 34.12
N GLY A 40 7.94 33.83 34.14
CA GLY A 40 6.82 33.97 33.20
C GLY A 40 7.26 34.00 31.74
N LEU A 41 8.42 34.62 31.44
CA LEU A 41 9.00 34.58 30.09
C LEU A 41 9.42 33.16 29.70
N ARG A 42 10.10 32.43 30.61
CA ARG A 42 10.50 31.04 30.35
C ARG A 42 9.29 30.15 30.12
N ASP A 43 8.28 30.24 30.97
CA ASP A 43 7.06 29.46 30.85
C ASP A 43 6.38 29.74 29.49
N HIS A 44 6.28 31.01 29.10
CA HIS A 44 5.76 31.41 27.79
C HIS A 44 6.60 30.88 26.61
N TYR A 45 7.93 30.89 26.70
CA TYR A 45 8.79 30.29 25.66
C TYR A 45 8.58 28.78 25.55
N THR A 46 8.51 28.07 26.68
CA THR A 46 8.25 26.61 26.65
C THR A 46 6.86 26.28 26.13
N GLU A 47 5.85 27.10 26.44
CA GLU A 47 4.51 26.94 25.90
C GLU A 47 4.49 27.18 24.39
N LEU A 48 5.18 28.22 23.91
CA LEU A 48 5.29 28.50 22.47
C LEU A 48 6.01 27.36 21.73
N GLU A 49 7.10 26.84 22.27
CA GLU A 49 7.85 25.71 21.69
C GLU A 49 6.98 24.45 21.62
N ASN A 50 6.26 24.14 22.70
CA ASN A 50 5.33 23.00 22.74
C ASN A 50 4.16 23.17 21.74
N ASN A 51 3.59 24.37 21.64
CA ASN A 51 2.50 24.64 20.72
C ASN A 51 2.98 24.60 19.26
N TYR A 52 4.16 25.14 18.98
CA TYR A 52 4.80 25.04 17.68
C TYR A 52 5.05 23.57 17.30
N GLY A 53 5.68 22.79 18.18
CA GLY A 53 5.91 21.36 17.98
C GLY A 53 4.61 20.58 17.69
N LYS A 54 3.56 20.82 18.48
CA LYS A 54 2.22 20.23 18.24
C LYS A 54 1.62 20.64 16.90
N SER A 55 1.74 21.91 16.52
CA SER A 55 1.18 22.41 15.26
C SER A 55 1.91 21.88 14.03
N VAL A 56 3.24 21.76 14.09
CA VAL A 56 4.06 21.15 13.04
C VAL A 56 3.72 19.67 12.90
N GLN A 57 3.64 18.94 14.02
CA GLN A 57 3.26 17.52 14.01
C GLN A 57 1.85 17.34 13.42
N ALA A 58 0.87 18.13 13.85
CA ALA A 58 -0.49 18.07 13.32
C ALA A 58 -0.56 18.45 11.83
N ALA A 59 0.27 19.40 11.37
CA ALA A 59 0.35 19.74 9.94
C ALA A 59 0.99 18.60 9.13
N GLN A 60 2.01 17.94 9.67
CA GLN A 60 2.64 16.77 9.05
C GLN A 60 1.66 15.60 8.93
N GLU A 61 0.95 15.26 10.02
CA GLU A 61 -0.07 14.20 10.03
C GLU A 61 -1.17 14.47 9.00
N ARG A 62 -1.67 15.72 8.92
CA ARG A 62 -2.66 16.10 7.89
C ARG A 62 -2.12 15.95 6.47
N ALA A 63 -0.89 16.40 6.21
CA ALA A 63 -0.28 16.28 4.89
C ALA A 63 -0.08 14.82 4.48
N GLU A 64 0.30 13.95 5.43
CA GLU A 64 0.41 12.50 5.22
C GLU A 64 -0.96 11.88 4.90
N ASP A 65 -2.01 12.24 5.64
CA ASP A 65 -3.37 11.73 5.42
C ASP A 65 -3.99 12.22 4.09
N GLU A 66 -3.76 13.49 3.73
CA GLU A 66 -4.15 14.04 2.42
C GLU A 66 -3.44 13.29 1.29
N THR A 67 -2.13 13.07 1.42
CA THR A 67 -1.33 12.32 0.44
C THR A 67 -1.82 10.89 0.31
N LYS A 68 -2.07 10.18 1.42
CA LYS A 68 -2.66 8.83 1.41
C LYS A 68 -4.00 8.84 0.70
N THR A 69 -4.87 9.80 0.98
CA THR A 69 -6.21 9.88 0.38
C THR A 69 -6.15 10.06 -1.13
N VAL A 70 -5.31 10.97 -1.61
CA VAL A 70 -5.10 11.20 -3.05
C VAL A 70 -4.51 9.97 -3.72
N LEU A 71 -3.46 9.38 -3.13
CA LEU A 71 -2.80 8.19 -3.68
C LEU A 71 -3.75 6.98 -3.71
N LYS A 72 -4.54 6.76 -2.66
CA LYS A 72 -5.59 5.75 -2.60
C LYS A 72 -6.59 5.89 -3.75
N SER A 73 -7.07 7.11 -3.99
CA SER A 73 -8.02 7.41 -5.06
C SER A 73 -7.42 7.15 -6.45
N ALA A 74 -6.18 7.59 -6.67
CA ALA A 74 -5.44 7.34 -7.90
C ALA A 74 -5.26 5.83 -8.14
N MET A 75 -4.78 5.10 -7.14
CA MET A 75 -4.58 3.65 -7.25
C MET A 75 -5.89 2.91 -7.49
N ARG A 76 -6.99 3.29 -6.83
CA ARG A 76 -8.32 2.72 -7.10
C ARG A 76 -8.77 2.95 -8.53
N THR A 77 -8.47 4.12 -9.10
CA THR A 77 -8.75 4.41 -10.51
C THR A 77 -7.94 3.51 -11.43
N LEU A 78 -6.65 3.33 -11.15
CA LEU A 78 -5.79 2.42 -11.92
C LEU A 78 -6.24 0.95 -11.82
N GLN A 79 -6.69 0.51 -10.65
CA GLN A 79 -7.29 -0.82 -10.47
C GLN A 79 -8.54 -1.00 -11.33
N GLY A 80 -9.39 0.03 -11.40
CA GLY A 80 -10.57 0.01 -12.26
C GLY A 80 -10.21 -0.15 -13.74
N LEU A 81 -9.24 0.63 -14.22
CA LEU A 81 -8.73 0.54 -15.60
C LEU A 81 -8.12 -0.84 -15.90
N ALA A 82 -7.35 -1.40 -14.96
CA ALA A 82 -6.79 -2.74 -15.10
C ALA A 82 -7.90 -3.81 -15.21
N ALA A 83 -8.96 -3.68 -14.41
CA ALA A 83 -10.11 -4.59 -14.48
C ALA A 83 -10.86 -4.47 -15.82
N GLU A 84 -11.02 -3.25 -16.35
CA GLU A 84 -11.61 -3.04 -17.68
C GLU A 84 -10.76 -3.67 -18.79
N GLN A 85 -9.43 -3.51 -18.73
CA GLN A 85 -8.50 -4.14 -19.66
C GLN A 85 -8.60 -5.67 -19.60
N GLN A 86 -8.73 -6.24 -18.40
CA GLN A 86 -8.92 -7.69 -18.22
C GLN A 86 -10.20 -8.19 -18.92
N LEU A 87 -11.29 -7.43 -18.86
CA LEU A 87 -12.54 -7.77 -19.55
C LEU A 87 -12.38 -7.71 -21.08
N VAL A 88 -11.60 -6.76 -21.60
CA VAL A 88 -11.29 -6.70 -23.03
C VAL A 88 -10.45 -7.90 -23.46
N LEU A 89 -9.40 -8.21 -22.70
CA LEU A 89 -8.51 -9.34 -23.00
C LEU A 89 -9.23 -10.68 -22.95
N SER A 90 -10.08 -10.89 -21.94
CA SER A 90 -10.91 -12.10 -21.84
C SER A 90 -11.86 -12.28 -23.04
N ARG A 91 -12.44 -11.18 -23.54
CA ARG A 91 -13.26 -11.21 -24.77
C ARG A 91 -12.42 -11.54 -26.01
N LEU A 92 -11.21 -11.01 -26.12
CA LEU A 92 -10.29 -11.30 -27.23
C LEU A 92 -9.81 -12.75 -27.18
N GLN A 93 -9.45 -13.27 -26.00
CA GLN A 93 -9.09 -14.69 -25.81
C GLN A 93 -10.23 -15.62 -26.23
N THR A 94 -11.47 -15.30 -25.83
CA THR A 94 -12.64 -16.10 -26.24
C THR A 94 -12.87 -16.06 -27.76
N LYS A 95 -12.63 -14.89 -28.39
CA LYS A 95 -12.85 -14.69 -29.83
C LYS A 95 -11.73 -15.29 -30.70
N TYR A 96 -10.50 -15.33 -30.20
CA TYR A 96 -9.30 -15.69 -30.96
C TYR A 96 -8.51 -16.86 -30.32
N GLY A 97 -9.16 -17.70 -29.51
CA GLY A 97 -8.50 -18.73 -28.70
C GLY A 97 -7.70 -19.77 -29.49
N ASP A 98 -8.06 -20.03 -30.75
CA ASP A 98 -7.34 -20.97 -31.62
C ASP A 98 -6.28 -20.29 -32.50
N SER A 99 -6.09 -18.97 -32.35
CA SER A 99 -5.14 -18.20 -33.15
C SER A 99 -3.74 -18.23 -32.55
N ALA A 100 -2.72 -18.08 -33.41
CA ALA A 100 -1.36 -17.78 -32.97
C ALA A 100 -1.27 -16.52 -32.08
N LEU A 101 -2.26 -15.62 -32.17
CA LEU A 101 -2.39 -14.42 -31.32
C LEU A 101 -2.67 -14.74 -29.83
N LEU A 102 -3.11 -15.96 -29.49
CA LEU A 102 -3.41 -16.30 -28.09
C LEU A 102 -2.20 -16.11 -27.19
N GLN A 103 -0.99 -16.44 -27.66
CA GLN A 103 0.23 -16.26 -26.86
C GLN A 103 0.47 -14.78 -26.52
N ASP A 104 0.39 -13.89 -27.51
CA ASP A 104 0.53 -12.44 -27.29
C ASP A 104 -0.57 -11.90 -26.36
N LEU A 105 -1.80 -12.40 -26.51
CA LEU A 105 -2.91 -12.02 -25.62
C LEU A 105 -2.68 -12.46 -24.17
N LEU A 106 -2.11 -13.65 -23.95
CA LEU A 106 -1.76 -14.15 -22.62
C LEU A 106 -0.63 -13.31 -22.00
N GLU A 107 0.36 -12.88 -22.78
CA GLU A 107 1.42 -11.99 -22.29
C GLU A 107 0.89 -10.60 -21.88
N ILE A 108 -0.05 -10.05 -22.65
CA ILE A 108 -0.72 -8.79 -22.32
C ILE A 108 -1.58 -8.94 -21.06
N ASP A 109 -2.33 -10.04 -20.94
CA ASP A 109 -3.15 -10.36 -19.77
C ASP A 109 -2.33 -10.46 -18.49
N HIS A 110 -1.16 -11.11 -18.59
CA HIS A 110 -0.22 -11.21 -17.48
C HIS A 110 0.34 -9.84 -17.08
N THR A 111 0.68 -8.99 -18.05
CA THR A 111 1.18 -7.63 -17.79
C THR A 111 0.11 -6.75 -17.14
N ASN A 112 -1.13 -6.85 -17.61
CA ASN A 112 -2.28 -6.16 -17.04
C ASN A 112 -2.55 -6.61 -15.59
N SER A 113 -2.48 -7.91 -15.33
CA SER A 113 -2.62 -8.48 -13.97
C SER A 113 -1.52 -7.97 -13.03
N GLN A 114 -0.28 -7.86 -13.50
CA GLN A 114 0.83 -7.28 -12.73
C GLN A 114 0.60 -5.81 -12.41
N PHE A 115 0.11 -5.03 -13.38
CA PHE A 115 -0.22 -3.63 -13.19
C PHE A 115 -1.33 -3.45 -12.14
N GLY A 116 -2.42 -4.22 -12.25
CA GLY A 116 -3.51 -4.23 -11.27
C GLY A 116 -3.04 -4.56 -9.86
N ARG A 117 -2.15 -5.55 -9.71
CA ARG A 117 -1.53 -5.90 -8.42
C ARG A 117 -0.68 -4.75 -7.86
N ARG A 118 0.17 -4.12 -8.67
CA ARG A 118 1.00 -3.00 -8.18
C ARG A 118 0.13 -1.85 -7.68
N ALA A 119 -0.94 -1.52 -8.40
CA ALA A 119 -1.92 -0.54 -7.94
C ALA A 119 -2.61 -0.98 -6.63
N GLN A 120 -2.98 -2.25 -6.50
CA GLN A 120 -3.56 -2.81 -5.26
C GLN A 120 -2.61 -2.70 -4.07
N SER A 121 -1.33 -3.03 -4.26
CA SER A 121 -0.32 -3.01 -3.19
C SER A 121 -0.13 -1.60 -2.64
N ILE A 122 -0.04 -0.60 -3.52
CA ILE A 122 0.04 0.81 -3.11
C ILE A 122 -1.27 1.28 -2.47
N ALA A 123 -2.42 0.84 -2.97
CA ALA A 123 -3.71 1.17 -2.35
C ALA A 123 -3.78 0.65 -0.90
N VAL A 124 -3.24 -0.54 -0.62
CA VAL A 124 -3.20 -1.13 0.74
C VAL A 124 -2.44 -0.25 1.71
N LEU A 125 -1.28 0.27 1.30
CA LEU A 125 -0.50 1.23 2.10
C LEU A 125 -1.26 2.53 2.41
N CYS A 126 -2.26 2.86 1.59
CA CYS A 126 -3.14 4.00 1.80
C CYS A 126 -4.48 3.60 2.45
N ASP A 127 -4.46 2.55 3.27
CA ASP A 127 -5.63 1.99 3.96
C ASP A 127 -6.75 1.55 3.01
N GLY A 128 -6.38 1.14 1.81
CA GLY A 128 -7.26 0.51 0.83
C GLY A 128 -7.77 -0.84 1.31
N TRP A 129 -9.00 -1.14 0.90
CA TRP A 129 -9.60 -2.46 1.12
C TRP A 129 -9.06 -3.46 0.09
N LEU A 130 -8.64 -4.64 0.55
CA LEU A 130 -8.04 -5.70 -0.27
C LEU A 130 -9.04 -6.55 -1.03
N GLY A 131 -10.34 -6.38 -0.78
CA GLY A 131 -11.29 -7.43 -1.10
C GLY A 131 -11.13 -8.62 -0.15
N GLY A 132 -12.03 -9.59 -0.25
CA GLY A 132 -11.91 -10.86 0.45
C GLY A 132 -12.34 -11.98 -0.49
N ARG A 133 -11.70 -13.15 -0.38
CA ARG A 133 -12.21 -14.36 -1.03
C ARG A 133 -13.43 -14.84 -0.21
N ARG A 134 -14.42 -15.43 -0.88
CA ARG A 134 -15.57 -16.03 -0.18
C ARG A 134 -15.23 -17.39 0.41
N ASP A 135 -14.31 -18.11 -0.23
CA ASP A 135 -13.95 -19.49 0.11
C ASP A 135 -12.54 -19.57 0.71
N THR A 136 -12.29 -20.64 1.46
CA THR A 136 -10.94 -21.04 1.89
C THR A 136 -10.15 -21.57 0.70
N ALA A 137 -8.81 -21.57 0.81
CA ALA A 137 -7.92 -22.08 -0.22
C ALA A 137 -6.79 -22.88 0.42
N SER A 138 -6.25 -23.90 -0.28
CA SER A 138 -5.07 -24.61 0.22
C SER A 138 -3.87 -23.66 0.30
N VAL A 139 -2.94 -23.89 1.24
CA VAL A 139 -1.70 -23.09 1.32
C VAL A 139 -0.95 -23.15 -0.01
N TYR A 140 -0.90 -24.33 -0.64
CA TYR A 140 -0.29 -24.54 -1.95
C TYR A 140 -0.93 -23.68 -3.04
N ASP A 141 -2.27 -23.62 -3.13
CA ASP A 141 -2.96 -22.81 -4.13
C ASP A 141 -2.75 -21.31 -3.90
N VAL A 142 -2.59 -20.87 -2.64
CA VAL A 142 -2.27 -19.48 -2.32
C VAL A 142 -0.85 -19.14 -2.78
N VAL A 143 0.14 -20.00 -2.52
CA VAL A 143 1.52 -19.84 -3.00
C VAL A 143 1.57 -19.84 -4.52
N ARG A 144 0.89 -20.79 -5.17
CA ARG A 144 0.79 -20.86 -6.64
C ARG A 144 0.10 -19.62 -7.23
N SER A 145 -0.94 -19.13 -6.57
CA SER A 145 -1.60 -17.88 -6.97
C SER A 145 -0.66 -16.69 -6.83
N ALA A 146 0.21 -16.66 -5.81
CA ALA A 146 1.21 -15.60 -5.66
C ALA A 146 2.27 -15.67 -6.76
N GLN A 147 2.78 -16.87 -7.06
CA GLN A 147 3.70 -17.13 -8.16
C GLN A 147 3.15 -16.58 -9.49
N GLY A 148 1.88 -16.88 -9.81
CA GLY A 148 1.25 -16.40 -11.05
C GLY A 148 1.10 -14.88 -11.18
N ARG A 149 1.39 -14.09 -10.13
CA ARG A 149 1.21 -12.63 -10.11
C ARG A 149 2.51 -11.84 -10.31
N ILE A 150 3.65 -12.51 -10.49
CA ILE A 150 4.96 -11.85 -10.67
C ILE A 150 5.44 -11.97 -12.11
N ARG A 151 6.35 -11.06 -12.50
CA ARG A 151 6.91 -11.05 -13.87
C ARG A 151 7.65 -12.33 -14.21
N HIS A 152 8.53 -12.77 -13.31
CA HIS A 152 9.45 -13.87 -13.51
C HIS A 152 8.95 -15.18 -12.90
N PHE A 153 7.64 -15.46 -12.99
CA PHE A 153 6.98 -16.61 -12.36
C PHE A 153 7.57 -17.98 -12.76
N ARG A 154 8.15 -18.08 -13.97
CA ARG A 154 8.82 -19.28 -14.48
C ARG A 154 10.12 -19.61 -13.75
N ARG A 155 10.70 -18.66 -13.01
CA ARG A 155 11.90 -18.84 -12.19
C ARG A 155 11.60 -19.27 -10.76
N VAL A 156 10.33 -19.53 -10.44
CA VAL A 156 9.90 -19.91 -9.08
C VAL A 156 9.55 -21.39 -9.06
N GLU A 157 10.15 -22.14 -8.15
CA GLU A 157 9.89 -23.57 -7.95
C GLU A 157 9.31 -23.84 -6.56
N ILE A 158 8.18 -24.54 -6.49
CA ILE A 158 7.54 -24.94 -5.23
C ILE A 158 7.97 -26.38 -4.93
N LEU A 159 8.82 -26.55 -3.93
CA LEU A 159 9.48 -27.85 -3.64
C LEU A 159 8.71 -28.74 -2.67
N SER A 160 7.81 -28.17 -1.86
CA SER A 160 7.02 -28.93 -0.90
C SER A 160 5.59 -28.41 -0.75
N GLN A 161 4.71 -29.29 -0.30
CA GLN A 161 3.30 -29.01 -0.04
C GLN A 161 2.89 -29.52 1.34
N VAL A 162 1.82 -28.96 1.88
CA VAL A 162 1.22 -29.34 3.17
C VAL A 162 -0.29 -29.38 3.03
N ASP A 163 -0.95 -30.28 3.76
CA ASP A 163 -2.39 -30.52 3.68
C ASP A 163 -3.19 -29.58 4.59
N PHE A 164 -3.02 -28.27 4.41
CA PHE A 164 -3.73 -27.24 5.17
C PHE A 164 -4.39 -26.21 4.27
N GLY A 165 -5.52 -25.68 4.75
CA GLY A 165 -6.19 -24.54 4.19
C GLY A 165 -5.82 -23.23 4.90
N ILE A 166 -6.12 -22.12 4.24
CA ILE A 166 -6.08 -20.76 4.77
C ILE A 166 -7.50 -20.23 4.85
N THR A 167 -7.84 -19.60 5.98
CA THR A 167 -9.13 -18.92 6.19
C THR A 167 -9.41 -17.90 5.09
N SER A 168 -10.67 -17.78 4.66
CA SER A 168 -11.08 -16.91 3.55
C SER A 168 -10.61 -15.45 3.70
N ARG A 169 -10.56 -14.93 4.93
CA ARG A 169 -10.08 -13.58 5.26
C ARG A 169 -8.59 -13.36 4.99
N ALA A 170 -7.77 -14.42 5.06
CA ALA A 170 -6.31 -14.35 4.96
C ALA A 170 -5.78 -14.76 3.57
N VAL A 171 -6.62 -15.37 2.72
CA VAL A 171 -6.20 -15.85 1.39
C VAL A 171 -5.58 -14.75 0.52
N GLU A 172 -6.29 -13.63 0.33
CA GLU A 172 -5.80 -12.54 -0.52
C GLU A 172 -4.62 -11.78 0.11
N PRO A 173 -4.65 -11.43 1.42
CA PRO A 173 -3.48 -10.85 2.10
C PRO A 173 -2.21 -11.68 2.00
N VAL A 174 -2.30 -12.99 2.25
CA VAL A 174 -1.14 -13.90 2.18
C VAL A 174 -0.65 -14.04 0.73
N ALA A 175 -1.57 -14.18 -0.24
CA ALA A 175 -1.20 -14.21 -1.65
C ALA A 175 -0.47 -12.93 -2.08
N LEU A 176 -0.91 -11.76 -1.60
CA LEU A 176 -0.28 -10.49 -1.92
C LEU A 176 1.11 -10.37 -1.28
N ALA A 177 1.25 -10.70 0.00
CA ALA A 177 2.53 -10.66 0.70
C ALA A 177 3.56 -11.60 0.04
N LEU A 178 3.16 -12.83 -0.29
CA LEU A 178 4.00 -13.76 -1.02
C LEU A 178 4.36 -13.23 -2.42
N ALA A 179 3.41 -12.61 -3.13
CA ALA A 179 3.72 -12.04 -4.44
C ALA A 179 4.76 -10.92 -4.35
N GLU A 180 4.70 -10.04 -3.34
CA GLU A 180 5.73 -9.02 -3.12
C GLU A 180 7.10 -9.63 -2.79
N LEU A 181 7.14 -10.68 -1.95
CA LEU A 181 8.39 -11.39 -1.64
C LEU A 181 9.00 -12.06 -2.87
N LEU A 182 8.20 -12.76 -3.68
CA LEU A 182 8.68 -13.44 -4.88
C LEU A 182 9.13 -12.46 -5.97
N ASP A 183 8.45 -11.33 -6.11
CA ASP A 183 8.83 -10.28 -7.05
C ASP A 183 10.18 -9.65 -6.64
N ASN A 184 10.40 -9.43 -5.33
CA ASN A 184 11.70 -9.00 -4.82
C ASN A 184 12.77 -10.06 -5.07
N ALA A 185 12.56 -11.30 -4.62
CA ALA A 185 13.52 -12.39 -4.76
C ALA A 185 13.96 -12.59 -6.22
N THR A 186 13.00 -12.64 -7.15
CA THR A 186 13.32 -12.81 -8.58
C THR A 186 13.97 -11.58 -9.22
N SER A 187 13.71 -10.37 -8.70
CA SER A 187 14.31 -9.12 -9.22
C SER A 187 15.76 -8.92 -8.77
N TYR A 188 16.10 -9.35 -7.55
CA TYR A 188 17.46 -9.22 -6.99
C TYR A 188 18.35 -10.45 -7.23
N SER A 189 17.79 -11.50 -7.82
CA SER A 189 18.53 -12.71 -8.21
C SER A 189 18.91 -12.71 -9.69
N SER A 190 20.09 -13.24 -10.00
CA SER A 190 20.58 -13.40 -11.38
C SER A 190 19.54 -14.11 -12.27
N PRO A 191 19.32 -13.68 -13.53
CA PRO A 191 18.31 -14.28 -14.41
C PRO A 191 18.46 -15.79 -14.62
N ASP A 192 19.67 -16.34 -14.43
CA ASP A 192 19.98 -17.76 -14.59
C ASP A 192 19.71 -18.60 -13.32
N THR A 193 19.23 -17.97 -12.24
CA THR A 193 18.93 -18.63 -10.96
C THR A 193 17.43 -18.80 -10.75
N VAL A 194 17.08 -19.86 -10.02
CA VAL A 194 15.72 -20.15 -9.56
C VAL A 194 15.52 -19.68 -8.12
N VAL A 195 14.29 -19.30 -7.81
CA VAL A 195 13.83 -18.98 -6.45
C VAL A 195 13.02 -20.17 -5.95
N GLU A 196 13.40 -20.72 -4.80
CA GLU A 196 12.78 -21.92 -4.27
C GLU A 196 11.81 -21.60 -3.14
N ILE A 197 10.65 -22.26 -3.15
CA ILE A 197 9.64 -22.16 -2.11
C ILE A 197 9.51 -23.50 -1.39
N ASN A 198 9.73 -23.46 -0.08
CA ASN A 198 9.52 -24.58 0.83
C ASN A 198 8.37 -24.26 1.79
N ILE A 199 7.33 -25.09 1.77
CA ILE A 199 6.21 -25.03 2.72
C ILE A 199 6.41 -26.10 3.79
N ARG A 200 6.45 -25.69 5.06
CA ARG A 200 6.76 -26.60 6.19
C ARG A 200 5.83 -26.36 7.37
N THR A 201 5.41 -27.44 8.02
CA THR A 201 4.71 -27.36 9.31
C THR A 201 5.72 -27.12 10.43
N VAL A 202 5.39 -26.19 11.32
CA VAL A 202 6.18 -25.85 12.51
C VAL A 202 5.26 -25.83 13.74
N PRO A 203 5.79 -25.86 14.98
CA PRO A 203 4.93 -25.84 16.17
C PRO A 203 3.96 -24.65 16.21
N LYS A 204 4.39 -23.49 15.70
CA LYS A 204 3.59 -22.25 15.65
C LYS A 204 2.58 -22.19 14.51
N GLY A 205 2.57 -23.14 13.56
CA GLY A 205 1.70 -23.11 12.39
C GLY A 205 2.39 -23.63 11.12
N ILE A 206 2.36 -22.83 10.04
CA ILE A 206 3.01 -23.17 8.77
C ILE A 206 3.96 -22.05 8.38
N CYS A 207 5.18 -22.42 8.00
CA CYS A 207 6.13 -21.51 7.39
C CYS A 207 6.16 -21.72 5.87
N VAL A 208 6.07 -20.61 5.14
CA VAL A 208 6.43 -20.54 3.72
C VAL A 208 7.80 -19.86 3.65
N VAL A 209 8.82 -20.64 3.29
CA VAL A 209 10.21 -20.20 3.16
C VAL A 209 10.50 -19.96 1.68
N VAL A 210 11.01 -18.78 1.37
CA VAL A 210 11.44 -18.37 0.02
C VAL A 210 12.95 -18.16 0.08
N ASP A 211 13.70 -18.97 -0.67
CA ASP A 211 15.15 -18.89 -0.77
C ASP A 211 15.53 -18.37 -2.16
N ASP A 212 16.34 -17.31 -2.18
CA ASP A 212 16.88 -16.74 -3.41
C ASP A 212 18.41 -16.86 -3.49
N ALA A 213 18.94 -16.65 -4.69
CA ALA A 213 20.37 -16.67 -5.01
C ALA A 213 20.84 -15.27 -5.47
N GLY A 214 20.34 -14.24 -4.79
CA GLY A 214 20.66 -12.84 -5.06
C GLY A 214 21.92 -12.33 -4.35
N VAL A 215 22.11 -11.02 -4.42
CA VAL A 215 23.28 -10.31 -3.85
C VAL A 215 23.32 -10.27 -2.31
N GLY A 216 22.28 -10.78 -1.64
CA GLY A 216 22.11 -10.68 -0.18
C GLY A 216 21.68 -9.28 0.26
N MET A 217 21.77 -9.01 1.56
CA MET A 217 21.49 -7.70 2.17
C MET A 217 22.64 -7.33 3.11
N SER A 218 23.01 -6.04 3.11
CA SER A 218 23.84 -5.45 4.16
C SER A 218 23.09 -5.39 5.51
N ASP A 219 23.82 -5.19 6.60
CA ASP A 219 23.23 -5.06 7.94
C ASP A 219 22.26 -3.87 8.03
N GLU A 220 22.57 -2.76 7.35
CA GLU A 220 21.69 -1.58 7.28
C GLU A 220 20.42 -1.85 6.47
N GLU A 221 20.53 -2.58 5.36
CA GLU A 221 19.37 -2.98 4.56
C GLU A 221 18.48 -3.96 5.31
N ARG A 222 19.08 -4.94 6.00
CA ARG A 222 18.38 -5.90 6.85
C ARG A 222 17.66 -5.19 7.99
N ALA A 223 18.31 -4.27 8.70
CA ALA A 223 17.68 -3.48 9.76
C ALA A 223 16.52 -2.61 9.24
N ARG A 224 16.66 -2.06 8.03
CA ARG A 224 15.57 -1.32 7.37
C ARG A 224 14.40 -2.25 7.00
N ALA A 225 14.69 -3.44 6.46
CA ALA A 225 13.68 -4.43 6.12
C ALA A 225 12.93 -4.91 7.37
N ASP A 226 13.65 -5.24 8.45
CA ASP A 226 13.08 -5.65 9.74
C ASP A 226 12.12 -4.57 10.28
N LYS A 227 12.50 -3.30 10.19
CA LYS A 227 11.65 -2.18 10.62
C LYS A 227 10.40 -2.00 9.76
N LEU A 228 10.49 -2.23 8.45
CA LEU A 228 9.34 -2.18 7.54
C LEU A 228 8.39 -3.37 7.76
N LEU A 229 8.93 -4.56 8.08
CA LEU A 229 8.17 -5.78 8.34
C LEU A 229 7.53 -5.81 9.73
N ALA A 230 8.20 -5.27 10.75
CA ALA A 230 7.70 -5.19 12.13
C ALA A 230 6.67 -4.06 12.34
N THR A 231 6.32 -3.32 11.27
CA THR A 231 5.41 -2.18 11.27
C THR A 231 5.77 -1.05 12.26
N GLU A 232 6.98 -1.08 12.84
CA GLU A 232 7.35 -0.08 13.86
C GLU A 232 7.40 1.33 13.29
N ARG A 233 7.67 1.56 11.99
CA ARG A 233 7.51 2.89 11.35
C ARG A 233 7.38 2.82 9.82
N ALA A 234 6.17 2.60 9.31
CA ALA A 234 5.76 3.26 8.08
C ALA A 234 4.80 4.40 8.45
N SER A 235 5.33 5.46 9.07
CA SER A 235 4.62 6.73 9.20
C SER A 235 4.44 7.31 7.79
N GLY A 236 3.39 6.83 7.11
CA GLY A 236 3.01 7.26 5.79
C GLY A 236 3.95 6.81 4.65
N VAL A 237 3.51 7.17 3.45
CA VAL A 237 4.19 6.91 2.17
C VAL A 237 5.54 7.64 2.09
N ALA A 238 5.73 8.70 2.88
CA ALA A 238 6.94 9.52 2.92
C ALA A 238 8.18 8.79 3.47
N GLY A 239 8.00 7.76 4.31
CA GLY A 239 9.09 6.99 4.90
C GLY A 239 9.71 5.92 4.00
N LEU A 240 9.20 5.72 2.77
CA LEU A 240 9.56 4.60 1.90
C LEU A 240 10.85 4.80 1.09
N GLY A 241 11.53 5.94 1.25
CA GLY A 241 12.75 6.27 0.53
C GLY A 241 12.52 6.82 -0.88
N ASN A 242 13.61 7.04 -1.60
CA ASN A 242 13.61 7.53 -2.98
C ASN A 242 14.58 6.70 -3.84
N PRO A 243 14.09 5.85 -4.78
CA PRO A 243 12.69 5.61 -5.09
C PRO A 243 11.95 4.85 -3.97
N PRO A 244 10.62 5.00 -3.85
CA PRO A 244 9.85 4.37 -2.77
C PRO A 244 9.82 2.85 -2.89
N GLN A 245 10.22 2.17 -1.81
CA GLN A 245 10.25 0.70 -1.73
C GLN A 245 8.97 0.19 -1.04
N PHE A 246 7.96 -0.14 -1.84
CA PHE A 246 6.65 -0.54 -1.32
C PHE A 246 6.60 -1.97 -0.77
N GLY A 247 7.40 -2.90 -1.29
CA GLY A 247 7.25 -4.35 -1.04
C GLY A 247 7.20 -4.73 0.45
N PHE A 248 8.27 -4.50 1.20
CA PHE A 248 8.31 -4.83 2.63
C PHE A 248 7.32 -4.02 3.48
N ALA A 249 7.06 -2.76 3.13
CA ALA A 249 6.07 -1.95 3.82
C ALA A 249 4.64 -2.50 3.65
N VAL A 250 4.28 -2.97 2.45
CA VAL A 250 3.00 -3.64 2.19
C VAL A 250 2.91 -4.91 3.03
N ILE A 251 3.97 -5.72 3.03
CA ILE A 251 4.01 -6.97 3.78
C ILE A 251 3.84 -6.72 5.28
N GLY A 252 4.57 -5.77 5.87
CA GLY A 252 4.45 -5.43 7.29
C GLY A 252 3.03 -4.98 7.66
N LEU A 253 2.42 -4.11 6.86
CA LEU A 253 1.04 -3.67 7.06
C LEU A 253 0.03 -4.85 6.97
N LEU A 254 0.25 -5.80 6.07
CA LEU A 254 -0.58 -7.00 5.97
C LEU A 254 -0.37 -7.93 7.17
N CYS A 255 0.87 -8.08 7.63
CA CYS A 255 1.21 -8.86 8.83
C CYS A 255 0.45 -8.33 10.04
N GLU A 256 0.54 -7.02 10.29
CA GLU A 256 -0.18 -6.34 11.39
C GLU A 256 -1.71 -6.51 11.26
N ARG A 257 -2.25 -6.24 10.08
CA ARG A 257 -3.70 -6.22 9.86
C ARG A 257 -4.35 -7.61 9.94
N PHE A 258 -3.65 -8.65 9.53
CA PHE A 258 -4.21 -10.00 9.41
C PHE A 258 -3.67 -11.01 10.41
N GLY A 259 -2.58 -10.68 11.12
CA GLY A 259 -2.01 -11.47 12.20
C GLY A 259 -1.11 -12.61 11.75
N PHE A 260 -0.40 -12.47 10.62
CA PHE A 260 0.71 -13.36 10.25
C PHE A 260 2.04 -12.61 10.40
N GLU A 261 3.16 -13.34 10.38
CA GLU A 261 4.49 -12.74 10.52
C GLU A 261 5.30 -12.95 9.26
N ALA A 262 6.18 -11.99 8.95
CA ALA A 262 7.15 -12.10 7.88
C ALA A 262 8.52 -11.63 8.37
N SER A 263 9.58 -12.31 7.95
CA SER A 263 10.96 -11.97 8.28
C SER A 263 11.87 -12.25 7.10
N VAL A 264 13.01 -11.57 7.05
CA VAL A 264 14.03 -11.78 6.03
C VAL A 264 15.40 -11.89 6.70
N ASP A 265 16.26 -12.75 6.15
CA ASP A 265 17.60 -12.97 6.67
C ASP A 265 18.56 -13.35 5.54
N SER A 266 19.86 -13.17 5.73
CA SER A 266 20.87 -13.52 4.72
C SER A 266 21.33 -14.99 4.81
N SER A 267 20.49 -15.88 5.37
CA SER A 267 20.77 -17.30 5.62
C SER A 267 20.27 -18.24 4.51
N SER A 268 20.12 -17.73 3.28
CA SER A 268 19.80 -18.57 2.11
C SER A 268 20.94 -19.57 1.85
N PRO A 269 20.63 -20.85 1.58
CA PRO A 269 21.63 -21.85 1.18
C PRO A 269 22.38 -21.46 -0.11
N TYR A 270 21.82 -20.55 -0.89
CA TYR A 270 22.35 -20.09 -2.17
C TYR A 270 23.14 -18.78 -2.07
N GLY A 271 23.37 -18.28 -0.84
CA GLY A 271 24.12 -17.05 -0.58
C GLY A 271 23.33 -15.74 -0.77
N GLY A 272 22.04 -15.84 -1.10
CA GLY A 272 21.12 -14.70 -1.21
C GLY A 272 20.31 -14.46 0.06
N VAL A 273 19.05 -14.07 -0.13
CA VAL A 273 18.10 -13.77 0.95
C VAL A 273 17.14 -14.93 1.16
N ARG A 274 16.88 -15.25 2.43
CA ARG A 274 15.81 -16.12 2.89
C ARG A 274 14.69 -15.27 3.46
N ALA A 275 13.51 -15.32 2.85
CA ALA A 275 12.29 -14.75 3.42
C ALA A 275 11.42 -15.85 4.02
N VAL A 276 10.83 -15.59 5.19
CA VAL A 276 9.95 -16.54 5.88
C VAL A 276 8.64 -15.86 6.22
N VAL A 277 7.53 -16.43 5.75
CA VAL A 277 6.18 -16.06 6.17
C VAL A 277 5.65 -17.14 7.12
N LEU A 278 5.38 -16.77 8.36
CA LEU A 278 4.76 -17.64 9.37
C LEU A 278 3.26 -17.38 9.41
N LEU A 279 2.49 -18.39 9.04
CA LEU A 279 1.04 -18.44 9.15
C LEU A 279 0.69 -19.15 10.46
N PRO A 280 0.16 -18.44 11.47
CA PRO A 280 -0.18 -19.06 12.74
C PRO A 280 -1.49 -19.84 12.63
N HIS A 281 -1.74 -20.74 13.58
CA HIS A 281 -2.86 -21.69 13.52
C HIS A 281 -4.24 -21.02 13.38
N GLU A 282 -4.41 -19.80 13.87
CA GLU A 282 -5.65 -19.03 13.79
C GLU A 282 -6.01 -18.62 12.35
N LEU A 283 -5.05 -18.67 11.42
CA LEU A 283 -5.26 -18.43 9.99
C LEU A 283 -5.46 -19.71 9.19
N LEU A 284 -5.25 -20.87 9.80
CA LEU A 284 -5.27 -22.16 9.13
C LEU A 284 -6.61 -22.85 9.32
N THR A 285 -6.95 -23.67 8.33
CA THR A 285 -8.11 -24.57 8.37
C THR A 285 -7.69 -25.96 7.94
N ALA A 286 -8.58 -26.95 8.13
CA ALA A 286 -8.47 -28.20 7.39
C ALA A 286 -8.39 -27.92 5.88
N MET A 287 -7.73 -28.82 5.15
CA MET A 287 -7.63 -28.71 3.70
C MET A 287 -9.02 -28.58 3.08
N PRO A 288 -9.29 -27.53 2.27
CA PRO A 288 -10.59 -27.39 1.62
C PRO A 288 -10.82 -28.57 0.68
N GLU A 289 -12.05 -29.11 0.68
CA GLU A 289 -12.43 -30.13 -0.29
C GLU A 289 -12.23 -29.58 -1.69
N ARG A 290 -11.50 -30.34 -2.53
CA ARG A 290 -11.27 -29.96 -3.92
C ARG A 290 -12.61 -30.01 -4.65
N LYS A 291 -13.29 -28.87 -4.74
CA LYS A 291 -14.51 -28.73 -5.54
C LYS A 291 -14.13 -29.05 -6.98
N ALA A 292 -14.55 -30.21 -7.48
CA ALA A 292 -14.32 -30.59 -8.86
C ALA A 292 -14.80 -29.43 -9.75
N PRO A 293 -14.06 -29.06 -10.81
CA PRO A 293 -14.57 -28.10 -11.76
C PRO A 293 -15.93 -28.61 -12.21
N ALA A 294 -16.99 -27.82 -11.97
CA ALA A 294 -18.29 -28.16 -12.51
C ALA A 294 -18.07 -28.36 -14.01
N PRO A 295 -18.42 -29.53 -14.59
CA PRO A 295 -18.18 -29.76 -16.00
C PRO A 295 -18.83 -28.60 -16.74
N ALA A 296 -18.03 -27.83 -17.49
CA ALA A 296 -18.54 -26.86 -18.43
C ALA A 296 -19.60 -27.60 -19.22
N ALA A 297 -20.86 -27.17 -19.09
CA ALA A 297 -21.96 -27.80 -19.78
C ALA A 297 -21.61 -27.73 -21.27
N ARG A 298 -21.08 -28.84 -21.81
CA ARG A 298 -20.96 -29.04 -23.24
C ARG A 298 -22.38 -28.85 -23.73
N GLY A 299 -22.60 -27.77 -24.47
CA GLY A 299 -23.91 -27.44 -25.02
C GLY A 299 -24.49 -28.71 -25.61
N THR A 300 -25.57 -29.19 -25.00
CA THR A 300 -26.32 -30.33 -25.50
C THR A 300 -26.69 -30.02 -26.93
N ALA A 301 -26.21 -30.85 -27.86
CA ALA A 301 -26.61 -30.82 -29.24
C ALA A 301 -28.15 -30.76 -29.31
N ARG A 302 -28.64 -29.75 -30.02
CA ARG A 302 -30.05 -29.45 -30.24
C ARG A 302 -30.72 -30.63 -30.95
N PRO A 303 -31.70 -31.33 -30.36
CA PRO A 303 -32.63 -32.16 -31.12
C PRO A 303 -33.65 -31.23 -31.81
N GLY A 304 -34.05 -31.60 -33.03
CA GLY A 304 -35.01 -30.86 -33.86
C GLY A 304 -36.40 -30.73 -33.22
N PRO A 305 -37.28 -29.93 -33.85
CA PRO A 305 -38.55 -29.53 -33.25
C PRO A 305 -39.59 -30.62 -33.45
N ASP A 306 -40.17 -31.14 -32.37
CA ASP A 306 -41.53 -31.70 -32.38
C ASP A 306 -42.08 -31.83 -30.95
N GLY A 307 -43.31 -31.32 -30.78
CA GLY A 307 -44.34 -31.71 -29.80
C GLY A 307 -44.04 -31.69 -28.29
N GLY A 308 -44.67 -30.77 -27.54
CA GLY A 308 -44.76 -30.81 -26.06
C GLY A 308 -45.73 -31.88 -25.52
N PRO A 309 -46.25 -31.78 -24.27
CA PRO A 309 -45.94 -30.82 -23.21
C PRO A 309 -45.68 -31.44 -21.80
N GLU A 310 -45.31 -30.53 -20.89
CA GLU A 310 -45.80 -30.43 -19.50
C GLU A 310 -44.81 -30.68 -18.34
N ALA A 311 -44.78 -29.67 -17.48
CA ALA A 311 -43.97 -29.50 -16.28
C ALA A 311 -44.74 -30.01 -15.06
N SER A 312 -44.02 -30.48 -14.04
CA SER A 312 -44.57 -30.68 -12.69
C SER A 312 -43.62 -30.04 -11.68
N LEU A 313 -44.03 -28.89 -11.14
CA LEU A 313 -43.50 -28.33 -9.89
C LEU A 313 -44.68 -28.14 -8.93
N THR A 314 -44.58 -28.84 -7.82
CA THR A 314 -45.55 -28.96 -6.74
C THR A 314 -45.77 -27.64 -5.99
N SER A 315 -47.04 -27.30 -5.78
CA SER A 315 -47.55 -26.19 -4.97
C SER A 315 -47.80 -26.64 -3.52
N ALA A 316 -47.36 -25.84 -2.54
CA ALA A 316 -47.63 -26.08 -1.11
C ALA A 316 -48.97 -25.42 -0.67
N GLU A 317 -49.84 -26.20 0.00
CA GLU A 317 -51.13 -25.78 0.57
C GLU A 317 -51.06 -25.59 2.10
N THR A 318 -52.02 -24.85 2.68
CA THR A 318 -52.22 -24.73 4.15
C THR A 318 -53.51 -25.48 4.54
N GLY A 319 -53.59 -25.99 5.78
CA GLY A 319 -54.55 -27.00 6.26
C GLY A 319 -56.05 -26.70 6.23
N ASP A 320 -56.52 -25.67 5.53
CA ASP A 320 -57.94 -25.37 5.29
C ASP A 320 -58.27 -25.15 3.79
N GLY A 321 -57.40 -25.61 2.87
CA GLY A 321 -57.81 -25.86 1.47
C GLY A 321 -58.15 -24.65 0.58
N LEU A 322 -57.80 -23.41 0.96
CA LEU A 322 -57.90 -22.23 0.09
C LEU A 322 -56.53 -21.64 -0.29
N PRO A 323 -56.30 -21.26 -1.58
CA PRO A 323 -55.01 -20.74 -2.05
C PRO A 323 -54.72 -19.29 -1.59
N ARG A 324 -53.57 -19.06 -0.95
CA ARG A 324 -53.13 -17.74 -0.43
C ARG A 324 -52.38 -16.92 -1.50
N ARG A 325 -52.93 -15.76 -1.88
CA ARG A 325 -52.27 -14.76 -2.74
C ARG A 325 -51.40 -13.80 -1.91
N ARG A 326 -50.08 -13.72 -2.16
CA ARG A 326 -49.21 -12.68 -1.57
C ARG A 326 -48.49 -11.87 -2.66
N ARG A 327 -48.91 -10.61 -2.84
CA ARG A 327 -48.23 -9.56 -3.61
C ARG A 327 -47.15 -8.90 -2.74
N LYS A 328 -45.91 -8.79 -3.22
CA LYS A 328 -44.96 -7.74 -2.81
C LYS A 328 -44.20 -7.21 -4.04
N ARG A 329 -44.22 -5.89 -4.18
CA ARG A 329 -43.57 -5.08 -5.23
C ARG A 329 -42.05 -5.00 -4.96
N PRO A 330 -41.19 -4.93 -5.99
CA PRO A 330 -39.82 -4.47 -5.81
C PRO A 330 -39.78 -2.93 -5.75
N MET A 331 -39.21 -2.39 -4.67
CA MET A 331 -38.80 -0.99 -4.56
C MET A 331 -37.42 -0.86 -5.21
N ALA A 332 -37.35 -0.15 -6.33
CA ALA A 332 -36.10 0.37 -6.87
C ALA A 332 -35.83 1.74 -6.24
N ILE A 333 -34.71 1.88 -5.54
CA ILE A 333 -34.19 3.18 -5.12
C ILE A 333 -33.24 3.63 -6.23
N VAL A 334 -33.70 4.56 -7.05
CA VAL A 334 -32.88 5.32 -8.01
C VAL A 334 -32.73 6.73 -7.43
N PRO A 335 -31.50 7.22 -7.15
CA PRO A 335 -31.28 8.62 -6.84
C PRO A 335 -31.51 9.45 -8.11
N GLY A 336 -32.37 10.46 -8.01
CA GLY A 336 -32.73 11.34 -9.13
C GLY A 336 -31.58 12.25 -9.55
N SER A 337 -31.36 12.34 -10.85
CA SER A 337 -30.64 13.45 -11.47
C SER A 337 -31.47 13.98 -12.64
N SER A 338 -31.62 15.30 -12.63
CA SER A 338 -32.33 16.17 -13.57
C SER A 338 -32.25 15.79 -15.05
N SER A 339 -33.38 15.95 -15.73
CA SER A 339 -33.52 15.97 -17.18
C SER A 339 -32.64 17.03 -17.85
N ALA A 340 -31.56 16.59 -18.49
CA ALA A 340 -30.86 17.33 -19.54
C ALA A 340 -31.26 16.76 -20.91
N PRO A 341 -31.28 17.55 -22.00
CA PRO A 341 -31.75 17.08 -23.30
C PRO A 341 -30.83 15.99 -23.86
N ARG A 342 -31.43 14.92 -24.41
CA ARG A 342 -30.74 13.89 -25.20
C ARG A 342 -30.07 14.54 -26.40
N GLN A 343 -28.75 14.69 -26.37
CA GLN A 343 -27.97 14.91 -27.60
C GLN A 343 -28.00 13.61 -28.41
N ALA A 344 -28.28 13.73 -29.71
CA ALA A 344 -28.23 12.63 -30.66
C ALA A 344 -26.85 11.95 -30.59
N GLY A 345 -26.84 10.62 -30.49
CA GLY A 345 -25.61 9.83 -30.46
C GLY A 345 -24.82 10.06 -31.75
N ARG A 346 -23.57 10.50 -31.59
CA ARG A 346 -22.59 10.59 -32.68
C ARG A 346 -22.38 9.22 -33.31
N SER A 347 -22.39 9.16 -34.64
CA SER A 347 -22.21 7.89 -35.37
C SER A 347 -20.81 7.32 -35.17
N ASP A 348 -20.68 6.00 -35.35
CA ASP A 348 -19.39 5.28 -35.20
C ASP A 348 -18.28 5.86 -36.10
N SER A 349 -18.65 6.48 -37.22
CA SER A 349 -17.73 7.18 -38.12
C SER A 349 -17.14 8.46 -37.52
N GLU A 350 -17.90 9.20 -36.71
CA GLU A 350 -17.42 10.39 -36.01
C GLU A 350 -16.48 10.01 -34.86
N GLN A 351 -16.76 8.90 -34.16
CA GLN A 351 -15.86 8.39 -33.11
C GLN A 351 -14.52 7.90 -33.69
N ALA A 352 -14.56 7.22 -34.83
CA ALA A 352 -13.35 6.81 -35.56
C ALA A 352 -12.52 8.02 -36.05
N GLN A 353 -13.17 9.11 -36.48
CA GLN A 353 -12.48 10.34 -36.87
C GLN A 353 -11.80 11.04 -35.68
N VAL A 354 -12.46 11.08 -34.52
CA VAL A 354 -11.88 11.66 -33.28
C VAL A 354 -10.68 10.85 -32.82
N MET A 355 -10.76 9.52 -32.85
CA MET A 355 -9.64 8.65 -32.51
C MET A 355 -8.48 8.79 -33.49
N GLY A 356 -8.78 8.90 -34.79
CA GLY A 356 -7.77 9.16 -35.83
C GLY A 356 -7.10 10.54 -35.71
N ALA A 357 -7.84 11.57 -35.29
CA ALA A 357 -7.29 12.89 -35.02
C ALA A 357 -6.37 12.89 -33.78
N PHE A 358 -6.75 12.17 -32.73
CA PHE A 358 -5.92 11.99 -31.53
C PHE A 358 -4.62 11.25 -31.84
N GLN A 359 -4.68 10.16 -32.60
CA GLN A 359 -3.50 9.37 -32.98
C GLN A 359 -2.51 10.19 -33.83
N ARG A 360 -3.00 11.01 -34.78
CA ARG A 360 -2.16 11.94 -35.54
C ARG A 360 -1.50 12.99 -34.66
N GLY A 361 -2.23 13.58 -33.70
CA GLY A 361 -1.66 14.54 -32.75
C GLY A 361 -0.50 13.97 -31.92
N THR A 362 -0.63 12.72 -31.46
CA THR A 362 0.44 12.04 -30.70
C THR A 362 1.66 11.67 -31.55
N GLN A 363 1.47 11.43 -32.85
CA GLN A 363 2.58 11.20 -33.79
C GLN A 363 3.30 12.51 -34.12
N THR A 364 2.57 13.60 -34.39
CA THR A 364 3.17 14.92 -34.65
C THR A 364 3.99 15.41 -33.46
N GLY A 365 3.50 15.22 -32.23
CA GLY A 365 4.24 15.58 -31.01
C GLY A 365 5.53 14.77 -30.77
N ARG A 366 5.66 13.57 -31.36
CA ARG A 366 6.89 12.77 -31.32
C ARG A 366 7.90 13.16 -32.40
N VAL A 367 7.43 13.71 -33.53
CA VAL A 367 8.29 14.14 -34.65
C VAL A 367 8.85 15.55 -34.44
N THR A 368 8.22 16.39 -33.61
CA THR A 368 8.65 17.79 -33.37
C THR A 368 9.55 17.99 -32.15
N ARG A 369 10.35 17.00 -31.72
CA ARG A 369 11.46 17.27 -30.80
C ARG A 369 12.69 17.63 -31.64
N PRO A 370 13.16 18.89 -31.64
CA PRO A 370 14.41 19.21 -32.33
C PRO A 370 15.57 18.50 -31.62
N GLU A 371 16.43 17.86 -32.41
CA GLU A 371 17.79 17.52 -32.00
C GLU A 371 18.50 18.82 -31.57
N GLU A 372 18.68 18.99 -30.26
CA GLU A 372 19.55 20.03 -29.75
C GLU A 372 20.99 19.51 -29.83
N THR A 373 21.70 20.11 -30.76
CA THR A 373 23.05 19.79 -31.19
C THR A 373 24.07 20.15 -30.11
N ASP A 374 25.03 19.23 -29.96
CA ASP A 374 26.30 19.38 -29.28
C ASP A 374 26.98 20.74 -29.57
N ARG A 375 27.12 21.57 -28.54
CA ARG A 375 28.05 22.70 -28.51
C ARG A 375 28.76 22.76 -27.16
N THR A 376 29.95 22.15 -27.17
CA THR A 376 31.11 22.40 -26.32
C THR A 376 31.15 23.79 -25.68
N SER A 377 31.09 23.84 -24.34
CA SER A 377 31.50 25.01 -23.56
C SER A 377 32.93 24.78 -23.05
N ARG A 378 33.90 25.43 -23.71
CA ARG A 378 35.27 25.61 -23.21
C ARG A 378 35.25 26.73 -22.16
N THR A 379 35.59 26.40 -20.92
CA THR A 379 35.98 27.36 -19.88
C THR A 379 37.49 27.59 -19.97
N PRO A 380 38.01 28.83 -20.05
CA PRO A 380 39.44 29.07 -19.85
C PRO A 380 39.72 29.20 -18.34
N GLY A 381 40.43 28.22 -17.79
CA GLY A 381 41.01 28.28 -16.46
C GLY A 381 42.26 29.16 -16.45
N ALA A 382 42.30 30.11 -15.53
CA ALA A 382 43.50 30.81 -15.12
C ALA A 382 44.41 29.87 -14.32
N SER A 383 45.69 29.75 -14.70
CA SER A 383 46.86 29.88 -13.81
C SER A 383 48.14 29.31 -14.44
N ARG A 384 49.21 30.13 -14.31
CA ARG A 384 50.65 29.80 -14.28
C ARG A 384 51.37 29.52 -15.60
N GLU A 385 52.07 30.55 -16.07
CA GLU A 385 53.47 30.42 -16.48
C GLU A 385 54.30 31.45 -15.70
N GLY A 386 55.42 30.99 -15.16
CA GLY A 386 56.51 31.83 -14.71
C GLY A 386 57.71 31.63 -15.64
N HIS A 387 58.61 32.61 -15.61
CA HIS A 387 59.98 32.61 -16.15
C HIS A 387 60.13 32.65 -17.69
N GLU A 388 60.58 33.79 -18.22
CA GLU A 388 62.01 34.05 -18.50
C GLU A 388 62.28 35.51 -18.91
N ASP A 389 63.46 35.98 -18.51
CA ASP A 389 64.35 36.99 -19.09
C ASP A 389 64.10 38.52 -19.03
N SER A 390 65.17 39.15 -18.51
CA SER A 390 65.65 40.55 -18.53
C SER A 390 65.21 41.51 -17.43
#